data_AF-A0A918BXR6-F1
#
_entry.id   AF-A0A918BXR6-F1
#
_cell.length_a   1.000
_cell.length_b   1.000
_cell.length_c   1.000
_cell.angle_alpha   90.00
_cell.angle_beta   90.00
_cell.angle_gamma   90.00
#
_symmetry.space_group_name_H-M   'P 1'
#
loop_
_entity.id
_entity.type
_entity.pdbx_description
1 polymer ?
#
loop_
_entity_poly.entity_id
_entity_poly.type
_entity_poly.pdbx_seq_one_letter_code
_entity_poly.pdbx_strand_id
1 'polypeptide(L)'
;MKRFLVLALLASQAGAASPLASVRVQVEGSAALTFNHRAQNTLTLRTPWGTQQAVFSGTPYAPDPGNYWGHLSPLTLKIKLPEGVAAGRYPVSVSANLYLCDQRAHLCTVRTAQASGEMTVGQASARLDLLLTLPTFTLLP
;
A
#
# COMPACT_ATOMS: atom_id res chain seq x y z
N MET A 1 52.08 -43.28 16.13
CA MET A 1 50.81 -43.37 15.37
C MET A 1 49.88 -42.21 15.77
N LYS A 2 49.29 -41.56 14.74
CA LYS A 2 48.14 -40.62 14.68
C LYS A 2 48.03 -39.44 15.67
N ARG A 3 48.33 -38.26 15.12
CA ARG A 3 47.93 -36.91 15.57
C ARG A 3 46.42 -36.75 15.35
N PHE A 4 45.69 -36.25 16.35
CA PHE A 4 44.29 -35.81 16.21
C PHE A 4 44.25 -34.33 15.81
N LEU A 5 43.64 -34.05 14.66
CA LEU A 5 43.34 -32.70 14.18
C LEU A 5 41.94 -32.31 14.69
N VAL A 6 41.84 -31.22 15.47
CA VAL A 6 40.56 -30.61 15.85
C VAL A 6 40.26 -29.52 14.81
N LEU A 7 39.31 -29.76 13.91
CA LEU A 7 38.77 -28.73 13.02
C LEU A 7 37.79 -27.85 13.81
N ALA A 8 38.16 -26.59 14.03
CA ALA A 8 37.23 -25.56 14.48
C ALA A 8 36.34 -25.13 13.31
N LEU A 9 35.04 -25.43 13.40
CA LEU A 9 34.03 -24.97 12.44
C LEU A 9 33.68 -23.51 12.77
N LEU A 10 34.25 -22.57 12.03
CA LEU A 10 33.80 -21.18 12.01
C LEU A 10 32.44 -21.11 11.33
N ALA A 11 31.36 -21.04 12.12
CA ALA A 11 30.04 -20.72 11.63
C ALA A 11 30.02 -19.24 11.23
N SER A 12 30.20 -18.96 9.94
CA SER A 12 29.96 -17.65 9.34
C SER A 12 28.50 -17.27 9.55
N GLN A 13 28.23 -16.38 10.51
CA GLN A 13 26.91 -15.80 10.71
C GLN A 13 26.62 -14.89 9.51
N ALA A 14 25.93 -15.42 8.50
CA ALA A 14 25.30 -14.60 7.48
C ALA A 14 24.25 -13.74 8.20
N GLY A 15 24.54 -12.44 8.35
CA GLY A 15 23.55 -11.48 8.84
C GLY A 15 22.32 -11.57 7.96
N ALA A 16 21.23 -12.09 8.50
CA ALA A 16 19.96 -12.17 7.80
C ALA A 16 19.53 -10.74 7.46
N ALA A 17 19.55 -10.39 6.17
CA ALA A 17 18.98 -9.14 5.70
C ALA A 17 17.53 -9.06 6.23
N SER A 18 17.19 -7.96 6.90
CA SER A 18 15.84 -7.79 7.46
C SER A 18 14.82 -8.01 6.35
N PRO A 19 13.87 -8.96 6.49
CA PRO A 19 12.91 -9.24 5.45
C PRO A 19 12.10 -7.98 5.17
N LEU A 20 12.12 -7.51 3.91
CA LEU A 20 11.29 -6.41 3.47
C LEU A 20 9.91 -6.95 3.15
N ALA A 21 8.90 -6.39 3.81
CA ALA A 21 7.50 -6.64 3.46
C ALA A 21 6.96 -5.49 2.61
N SER A 22 5.93 -5.75 1.81
CA SER A 22 5.31 -4.73 0.96
C SER A 22 3.80 -4.81 0.94
N VAL A 23 3.16 -3.65 0.91
CA VAL A 23 1.71 -3.52 0.68
C VAL A 23 1.51 -2.78 -0.63
N ARG A 24 0.80 -3.40 -1.56
CA ARG A 24 0.34 -2.73 -2.78
C ARG A 24 -1.12 -2.36 -2.61
N VAL A 25 -1.45 -1.11 -2.91
CA VAL A 25 -2.82 -0.59 -2.82
C VAL A 25 -3.28 -0.14 -4.19
N GLN A 26 -4.42 -0.66 -4.62
CA GLN A 26 -5.11 -0.27 -5.83
C GLN A 26 -6.43 0.42 -5.46
N VAL A 27 -6.80 1.45 -6.23
CA VAL A 27 -8.08 2.14 -6.08
C VAL A 27 -8.92 1.82 -7.31
N GLU A 28 -10.12 1.32 -7.10
CA GLU A 28 -11.09 1.05 -8.17
C GLU A 28 -12.36 1.86 -7.97
N GLY A 29 -12.82 2.46 -9.04
CA GLY A 29 -14.05 3.26 -9.08
C GLY A 29 -14.62 3.28 -10.49
N SER A 30 -15.81 3.86 -10.64
CA SER A 30 -16.45 3.98 -11.96
C SER A 30 -15.64 4.90 -12.88
N ALA A 31 -15.73 4.68 -14.20
CA ALA A 31 -15.07 5.50 -15.21
C ALA A 31 -15.56 6.96 -15.27
N ALA A 32 -16.67 7.29 -14.61
CA ALA A 32 -17.18 8.67 -14.51
C ALA A 32 -16.46 9.49 -13.42
N LEU A 33 -15.69 8.84 -12.54
CA LEU A 33 -14.97 9.50 -11.46
C LEU A 33 -13.60 9.95 -11.92
N THR A 34 -13.26 11.18 -11.57
CA THR A 34 -11.91 11.71 -11.65
C THR A 34 -11.43 12.11 -10.26
N PHE A 35 -10.13 12.27 -10.11
CA PHE A 35 -9.49 12.64 -8.85
C PHE A 35 -8.86 14.00 -9.01
N ASN A 36 -9.21 14.96 -8.17
CA ASN A 36 -8.58 16.28 -8.18
C ASN A 36 -7.10 16.12 -7.79
N HIS A 37 -6.18 16.35 -8.74
CA HIS A 37 -4.75 16.17 -8.49
C HIS A 37 -4.06 17.37 -7.84
N ARG A 38 -4.75 18.52 -7.80
CA ARG A 38 -4.30 19.71 -7.06
C ARG A 38 -4.57 19.55 -5.57
N ALA A 39 -5.52 18.69 -5.22
CA ALA A 39 -5.73 18.23 -3.86
C ALA A 39 -4.84 17.01 -3.55
N GLN A 40 -4.40 16.90 -2.30
CA GLN A 40 -3.59 15.77 -1.85
C GLN A 40 -4.48 14.54 -1.62
N ASN A 41 -4.48 13.62 -2.58
CA ASN A 41 -5.07 12.29 -2.43
C ASN A 41 -4.12 11.43 -1.60
N THR A 42 -4.45 11.17 -0.34
CA THR A 42 -3.53 10.55 0.62
C THR A 42 -3.94 9.12 0.95
N LEU A 43 -2.96 8.30 1.29
CA LEU A 43 -3.10 6.95 1.82
C LEU A 43 -2.39 6.89 3.17
N THR A 44 -3.09 6.38 4.19
CA THR A 44 -2.50 6.02 5.48
C THR A 44 -2.50 4.50 5.61
N LEU A 45 -1.31 3.92 5.72
CA LEU A 45 -1.07 2.51 6.04
C LEU A 45 -0.83 2.38 7.54
N ARG A 46 -1.53 1.45 8.18
CA ARG A 46 -1.32 1.06 9.58
C ARG A 46 -0.94 -0.41 9.67
N THR A 47 0.11 -0.65 10.46
CA THR A 47 0.64 -1.98 10.77
C THR A 47 0.92 -2.04 12.27
N PRO A 48 1.20 -3.22 12.85
CA PRO A 48 1.57 -3.33 14.26
C PRO A 48 2.90 -2.63 14.58
N TRP A 49 3.73 -2.36 13.56
CA TRP A 49 5.05 -1.77 13.71
C TRP A 49 5.10 -0.28 13.42
N GLY A 50 3.98 0.33 13.01
CA GLY A 50 3.92 1.75 12.74
C GLY A 50 2.89 2.16 11.69
N THR A 51 2.87 3.47 11.45
CA THR A 51 2.01 4.12 10.44
C THR A 51 2.88 4.76 9.37
N GLN A 52 2.47 4.66 8.12
CA GLN A 52 3.11 5.33 6.99
C GLN A 52 2.05 6.06 6.16
N GLN A 53 2.42 7.22 5.61
CA GLN A 53 1.59 7.97 4.68
C GLN A 53 2.22 8.02 3.29
N ALA A 54 1.38 8.11 2.27
CA ALA A 54 1.78 8.35 0.89
C ALA A 54 0.73 9.18 0.16
N VAL A 55 1.13 9.81 -0.93
CA VAL A 55 0.25 10.56 -1.83
C VAL A 55 0.12 9.77 -3.12
N PHE A 56 -1.11 9.60 -3.61
CA PHE A 56 -1.35 8.98 -4.90
C PHE A 56 -0.93 9.91 -6.03
N SER A 57 -0.27 9.32 -7.04
CA SER A 57 -0.17 9.89 -8.38
C SER A 57 -1.18 9.20 -9.30
N GLY A 58 -1.27 9.64 -10.55
CA GLY A 58 -2.20 9.06 -11.49
C GLY A 58 -1.91 9.40 -12.94
N THR A 59 -2.76 8.89 -13.82
CA THR A 59 -2.79 9.25 -15.24
C THR A 59 -3.66 10.48 -15.42
N PRO A 60 -3.20 11.54 -16.12
CA PRO A 60 -4.00 12.72 -16.44
C PRO A 60 -5.35 12.36 -17.06
N TYR A 61 -6.41 13.05 -16.62
CA TYR A 61 -7.72 12.98 -17.26
C TYR A 61 -7.70 13.81 -18.55
N ALA A 62 -7.81 13.17 -19.71
CA ALA A 62 -7.58 13.83 -21.00
C ALA A 62 -8.39 15.11 -21.26
N PRO A 63 -9.68 15.21 -20.87
CA PRO A 63 -10.45 16.45 -21.04
C PRO A 63 -9.97 17.62 -20.18
N ASP A 64 -9.34 17.36 -19.04
CA ASP A 64 -8.79 18.40 -18.17
C ASP A 64 -7.54 17.91 -17.40
N PRO A 65 -6.41 17.74 -18.11
CA PRO A 65 -5.22 17.09 -17.57
C PRO A 65 -4.49 17.96 -16.55
N GLY A 66 -4.80 19.26 -16.51
CA GLY A 66 -4.22 20.23 -15.58
C GLY A 66 -4.91 20.27 -14.22
N ASN A 67 -6.03 19.56 -14.03
CA ASN A 67 -6.80 19.58 -12.80
C ASN A 67 -7.13 18.18 -12.24
N TYR A 68 -7.15 17.15 -13.08
CA TYR A 68 -7.63 15.83 -12.66
C TYR A 68 -6.76 14.66 -13.12
N TRP A 69 -6.68 13.63 -12.28
CA TRP A 69 -6.35 12.27 -12.69
C TRP A 69 -7.60 11.53 -13.12
N GLY A 70 -7.53 10.79 -14.23
CA GLY A 70 -8.57 9.84 -14.63
C GLY A 70 -8.48 8.53 -13.86
N HIS A 71 -7.26 8.13 -13.49
CA HIS A 71 -6.98 6.93 -12.70
C HIS A 71 -5.83 7.19 -11.75
N LEU A 72 -5.90 6.64 -10.54
CA LEU A 72 -4.77 6.64 -9.61
C LEU A 72 -3.86 5.45 -9.90
N SER A 73 -2.54 5.69 -9.90
CA SER A 73 -1.54 4.64 -10.02
C SER A 73 -1.50 3.82 -8.73
N PRO A 74 -1.36 2.47 -8.81
CA PRO A 74 -1.20 1.65 -7.62
C PRO A 74 0.02 2.09 -6.79
N LEU A 75 -0.16 2.23 -5.47
CA LEU A 75 0.94 2.54 -4.56
C LEU A 75 1.55 1.25 -4.03
N THR A 76 2.88 1.20 -3.93
CA THR A 76 3.58 0.12 -3.23
C THR A 76 4.37 0.70 -2.07
N LEU A 77 4.00 0.32 -0.85
CA LEU A 77 4.63 0.78 0.39
C LEU A 77 5.50 -0.35 0.92
N LYS A 78 6.80 -0.07 1.09
CA LYS A 78 7.74 -0.99 1.74
C LYS A 78 7.66 -0.80 3.25
N ILE A 79 7.51 -1.89 3.98
CA ILE A 79 7.48 -1.90 5.44
C ILE A 79 8.82 -2.46 5.93
N LYS A 80 9.49 -1.68 6.77
CA LYS A 80 10.66 -2.16 7.52
C LYS A 80 10.16 -2.92 8.74
N LEU A 81 10.41 -4.22 8.78
CA LEU A 81 10.11 -5.04 9.95
C LEU A 81 11.16 -4.76 11.04
N PRO A 82 10.75 -4.59 12.32
CA PRO A 82 11.67 -4.59 13.44
C PRO A 82 12.50 -5.89 13.50
N GLU A 83 13.66 -5.83 14.14
CA GLU A 83 14.46 -7.02 14.39
C GLU A 83 13.72 -7.99 15.31
N GLY A 84 13.83 -9.30 15.04
CA GLY A 84 13.23 -10.34 15.87
C GLY A 84 11.72 -10.55 15.69
N VAL A 85 11.08 -9.93 14.69
CA VAL A 85 9.67 -10.22 14.38
C VAL A 85 9.51 -11.71 14.04
N ALA A 86 8.67 -12.39 14.83
CA ALA A 86 8.39 -13.81 14.63
C ALA A 86 7.62 -14.04 13.32
N ALA A 87 7.85 -15.19 12.68
CA ALA A 87 7.04 -15.63 11.57
C ALA A 87 5.56 -15.77 12.02
N GLY A 88 4.63 -15.28 11.20
CA GLY A 88 3.22 -15.22 11.60
C GLY A 88 2.38 -14.34 10.68
N ARG A 89 1.11 -14.16 11.06
CA ARG A 89 0.15 -13.28 10.38
C ARG A 89 -0.07 -12.03 11.22
N TYR A 90 -0.02 -10.87 10.56
CA TYR A 90 -0.12 -9.57 11.21
C TYR A 90 -1.17 -8.70 10.51
N PRO A 91 -2.05 -8.02 11.27
CA PRO A 91 -3.11 -7.22 10.70
C PRO A 91 -2.54 -5.96 10.04
N VAL A 92 -3.04 -5.65 8.85
CA VAL A 92 -2.70 -4.45 8.10
C VAL A 92 -3.99 -3.77 7.67
N SER A 93 -4.06 -2.45 7.85
CA SER A 93 -5.17 -1.65 7.34
C SER A 93 -4.68 -0.43 6.58
N VAL A 94 -5.48 -0.01 5.62
CA VAL A 94 -5.25 1.19 4.82
C VAL A 94 -6.50 2.07 4.83
N SER A 95 -6.29 3.38 4.85
CA SER A 95 -7.34 4.39 4.74
C SER A 95 -6.88 5.46 3.77
N ALA A 96 -7.61 5.67 2.69
CA ALA A 96 -7.33 6.72 1.72
C ALA A 96 -8.34 7.85 1.83
N ASN A 97 -7.86 9.10 1.82
CA ASN A 97 -8.68 10.29 1.67
C ASN A 97 -8.53 10.80 0.24
N LEU A 98 -9.62 10.77 -0.51
CA LEU A 98 -9.64 10.97 -1.95
C LEU A 98 -10.57 12.13 -2.29
N TYR A 99 -10.09 13.05 -3.12
CA TYR A 99 -10.83 14.20 -3.63
C TYR A 99 -11.39 13.82 -4.99
N LEU A 100 -12.64 13.36 -5.00
CA LEU A 100 -13.32 12.81 -6.16
C LEU A 100 -14.19 13.88 -6.82
N CYS A 101 -14.27 13.87 -8.13
CA CYS A 101 -15.25 14.64 -8.89
C CYS A 101 -15.99 13.72 -9.86
N ASP A 102 -17.32 13.78 -9.85
CA ASP A 102 -18.16 13.21 -10.88
C ASP A 102 -18.33 14.26 -11.98
N GLN A 103 -17.78 13.95 -13.17
CA GLN A 103 -17.80 14.88 -14.30
C GLN A 103 -19.17 15.00 -14.96
N ARG A 104 -20.08 14.03 -14.76
CA ARG A 104 -21.46 14.08 -15.30
C ARG A 104 -22.36 14.91 -14.40
N ALA A 105 -22.19 14.76 -13.10
CA ALA A 105 -22.99 15.47 -12.10
C ALA A 105 -22.42 16.85 -11.72
N HIS A 106 -21.22 17.18 -12.21
CA HIS A 106 -20.46 18.38 -11.82
C HIS A 106 -20.31 18.51 -10.28
N LEU A 107 -20.16 17.38 -9.60
CA LEU A 107 -20.10 17.32 -8.14
C LEU A 107 -18.73 16.83 -7.69
N CYS A 108 -18.10 17.60 -6.80
CA CYS A 108 -16.85 17.21 -6.15
C CYS A 108 -17.07 16.95 -4.66
N THR A 109 -16.38 15.95 -4.12
CA THR A 109 -16.46 15.58 -2.70
C THR A 109 -15.17 14.94 -2.23
N VAL A 110 -14.94 14.98 -0.92
CA VAL A 110 -13.97 14.12 -0.27
C VAL A 110 -14.64 12.79 0.09
N ARG A 111 -13.93 11.68 -0.14
CA ARG A 111 -14.33 10.34 0.31
C ARG A 111 -13.18 9.67 1.02
N THR A 112 -13.52 8.94 2.07
CA THR A 112 -12.61 8.01 2.73
C THR A 112 -12.90 6.59 2.25
N ALA A 113 -11.90 5.91 1.72
CA ALA A 113 -11.98 4.49 1.35
C ALA A 113 -11.04 3.68 2.25
N GLN A 114 -11.46 2.49 2.67
CA GLN A 114 -10.70 1.66 3.61
C GLN A 114 -10.66 0.22 3.15
N ALA A 115 -9.56 -0.46 3.46
CA ALA A 115 -9.40 -1.89 3.28
C ALA A 115 -8.46 -2.44 4.37
N SER A 116 -8.58 -3.73 4.65
CA SER A 116 -7.72 -4.42 5.61
C SER A 116 -7.44 -5.85 5.15
N GLY A 117 -6.34 -6.40 5.63
CA GLY A 117 -5.94 -7.79 5.38
C GLY A 117 -4.84 -8.23 6.32
N GLU A 118 -4.33 -9.43 6.10
CA GLU A 118 -3.29 -10.04 6.93
C GLU A 118 -2.00 -10.21 6.14
N MET A 119 -0.90 -9.69 6.69
CA MET A 119 0.44 -9.84 6.12
C MET A 119 1.13 -11.05 6.75
N THR A 120 1.64 -11.96 5.90
CA THR A 120 2.39 -13.13 6.37
C THR A 120 3.89 -12.82 6.40
N VAL A 121 4.50 -12.81 7.58
CA VAL A 121 5.93 -12.60 7.83
C VAL A 121 6.63 -13.95 8.03
N GLY A 122 7.90 -14.06 7.63
CA GLY A 122 8.71 -15.28 7.71
C GLY A 122 8.86 -16.03 6.37
N GLN A 123 8.29 -15.48 5.29
CA GLN A 123 8.50 -15.93 3.92
C GLN A 123 9.55 -15.02 3.24
N ALA A 124 10.25 -15.52 2.22
CA ALA A 124 11.33 -14.79 1.51
C ALA A 124 10.87 -13.44 0.89
N SER A 125 9.57 -13.27 0.66
CA SER A 125 8.96 -11.98 0.33
C SER A 125 7.52 -11.93 0.84
N ALA A 126 7.25 -11.02 1.79
CA ALA A 126 5.91 -10.78 2.30
C ALA A 126 5.24 -9.69 1.45
N ARG A 127 4.16 -10.03 0.75
CA ARG A 127 3.38 -9.08 -0.04
C ARG A 127 1.90 -9.20 0.28
N LEU A 128 1.24 -8.07 0.44
CA LEU A 128 -0.21 -7.96 0.59
C LEU A 128 -0.75 -6.97 -0.45
N ASP A 129 -1.69 -7.41 -1.27
CA ASP A 129 -2.41 -6.55 -2.21
C ASP A 129 -3.77 -6.20 -1.58
N LEU A 130 -4.07 -4.90 -1.49
CA LEU A 130 -5.33 -4.38 -0.96
C LEU A 130 -6.03 -3.55 -2.04
N LEU A 131 -7.35 -3.76 -2.13
CA LEU A 131 -8.20 -3.05 -3.07
C LEU A 131 -9.13 -2.08 -2.31
N LEU A 132 -9.10 -0.81 -2.71
CA LEU A 132 -10.00 0.22 -2.24
C LEU A 132 -11.09 0.44 -3.29
N THR A 133 -12.30 -0.04 -2.99
CA THR A 133 -13.46 0.16 -3.86
C THR A 133 -14.17 1.45 -3.49
N LEU A 134 -14.38 2.32 -4.49
CA LEU A 134 -15.12 3.56 -4.34
C LEU A 134 -16.62 3.31 -4.58
N PRO A 135 -17.51 3.89 -3.76
CA PRO A 135 -18.93 3.81 -4.00
C PRO A 135 -19.30 4.56 -5.29
N THR A 136 -20.35 4.10 -5.96
CA THR A 136 -20.99 4.87 -7.03
C THR A 136 -21.71 6.08 -6.44
N PHE A 137 -21.67 7.21 -7.14
CA PHE A 137 -22.48 8.37 -6.77
C PHE A 137 -23.92 8.07 -7.19
N THR A 138 -24.75 7.69 -6.24
CA THR A 138 -26.20 7.74 -6.42
C THR A 138 -26.66 9.15 -6.14
N LEU A 139 -26.95 9.91 -7.20
CA LEU A 139 -27.82 11.08 -7.07
C LEU A 139 -29.17 10.53 -6.62
N LEU A 140 -29.55 10.81 -5.37
CA LEU A 140 -30.93 10.58 -4.93
C LEU A 140 -31.84 11.43 -5.85
N PRO A 141 -32.93 10.83 -6.38
CA PRO A 141 -33.82 11.49 -7.32
C PRO A 141 -34.58 12.67 -6.70
#